data_AF-A0A3G9D2P5-F1
#
_entry.id   AF-A0A3G9D2P5-F1
#
_cell.length_a   1.000
_cell.length_b   1.000
_cell.length_c   1.000
_cell.angle_alpha   90.00
_cell.angle_beta   90.00
_cell.angle_gamma   90.00
#
_symmetry.space_group_name_H-M   'P 1'
#
loop_
_entity.id
_entity.type
_entity.pdbx_description
1 polymer ?
#
loop_
_entity_poly.entity_id
_entity_poly.type
_entity_poly.pdbx_seq_one_letter_code
_entity_poly.pdbx_strand_id
1 'polypeptide(L)'
;MILGLMLSLLVLCVLGSLEVSMMGLALVGFLSMTLMSVGPCCELSGTFNLDLVGQLLVVLSIFISFLMLMSSCSVNGFISFNSLILIIGVLLVGAFSVSSTFLFYVFFESVLFPTLLLILGWGYQPERLQAVLY
;
A
#
# COMPACT_ATOMS: atom_id res chain seq x y z
N MET A 1 -11.93 9.51 -6.77
CA MET A 1 -12.02 8.07 -6.47
C MET A 1 -10.69 7.56 -5.96
N ILE A 2 -9.61 7.75 -6.71
CA ILE A 2 -8.24 7.41 -6.30
C ILE A 2 -7.86 8.16 -5.03
N LEU A 3 -8.10 9.48 -5.01
CA LEU A 3 -7.79 10.31 -3.84
C LEU A 3 -8.59 9.89 -2.60
N GLY A 4 -9.82 9.39 -2.79
CA GLY A 4 -10.64 8.82 -1.72
C GLY A 4 -10.05 7.51 -1.17
N LEU A 5 -9.52 6.64 -2.04
CA LEU A 5 -8.81 5.42 -1.63
C LEU A 5 -7.51 5.75 -0.90
N MET A 6 -6.75 6.74 -1.38
CA MET A 6 -5.54 7.19 -0.70
C MET A 6 -5.84 7.78 0.68
N LEU A 7 -6.90 8.58 0.79
CA LEU A 7 -7.31 9.18 2.05
C LEU A 7 -7.83 8.13 3.04
N SER A 8 -8.60 7.13 2.59
CA SER A 8 -9.06 6.05 3.47
C SER A 8 -7.89 5.22 4.00
N LEU A 9 -6.88 4.92 3.19
CA LEU A 9 -5.66 4.23 3.63
C LEU A 9 -4.85 5.07 4.64
N LEU A 10 -4.73 6.38 4.42
CA LEU A 10 -4.07 7.29 5.36
C LEU A 10 -4.80 7.36 6.71
N VAL A 11 -6.14 7.40 6.70
CA VAL A 11 -6.94 7.37 7.94
C VAL A 11 -6.71 6.07 8.71
N LEU A 12 -6.64 4.93 8.01
CA LEU A 12 -6.34 3.64 8.64
C LEU A 12 -4.94 3.61 9.27
N CYS A 13 -3.96 4.29 8.67
CA CYS A 13 -2.62 4.42 9.25
C CYS A 13 -2.64 5.11 10.62
N VAL A 14 -3.55 6.07 10.83
CA VAL A 14 -3.67 6.81 12.10
C VAL A 14 -4.42 6.00 13.15
N LEU A 15 -5.42 5.19 12.75
CA LEU A 15 -6.27 4.46 13.69
C LEU A 15 -5.57 3.29 14.37
N GLY A 16 -4.47 2.77 13.81
CA GLY A 16 -3.40 1.99 14.47
C GLY A 16 -3.75 0.61 15.04
N SER A 17 -4.99 0.38 15.48
CA SER A 17 -5.43 -0.91 16.02
C SER A 17 -5.59 -1.94 14.91
N LEU A 18 -5.12 -3.16 15.16
CA LEU A 18 -5.11 -4.25 14.17
C LEU A 18 -6.51 -4.56 13.66
N GLU A 19 -7.48 -4.73 14.55
CA GLU A 19 -8.85 -5.10 14.19
C GLU A 19 -9.48 -4.04 13.27
N VAL A 20 -9.23 -2.75 13.56
CA VAL A 20 -9.73 -1.64 12.73
C VAL A 20 -9.01 -1.60 11.39
N SER A 21 -7.71 -1.85 11.33
CA SER A 21 -7.00 -1.94 10.05
C SER A 21 -7.42 -3.15 9.21
N MET A 22 -7.76 -4.30 9.83
CA MET A 22 -8.27 -5.48 9.11
C MET A 22 -9.62 -5.18 8.47
N MET A 23 -10.56 -4.68 9.28
CA MET A 23 -11.89 -4.33 8.80
C MET A 23 -11.83 -3.19 7.78
N GLY A 24 -10.98 -2.20 8.02
CA GLY A 24 -10.74 -1.08 7.13
C GLY A 24 -10.21 -1.49 5.76
N LEU A 25 -9.14 -2.31 5.72
CA LEU A 25 -8.59 -2.79 4.45
C LEU A 25 -9.56 -3.70 3.70
N ALA A 26 -10.35 -4.52 4.39
CA ALA A 26 -11.40 -5.31 3.75
C ALA A 26 -12.46 -4.43 3.07
N LEU A 27 -12.90 -3.35 3.75
CA LEU A 27 -13.83 -2.38 3.18
C LEU A 27 -13.21 -1.62 1.99
N VAL A 28 -11.97 -1.13 2.13
CA VAL A 28 -11.27 -0.44 1.04
C VAL A 28 -11.03 -1.38 -0.14
N GLY A 29 -10.71 -2.65 0.10
CA GLY A 29 -10.56 -3.68 -0.92
C GLY A 29 -11.86 -3.89 -1.71
N PHE A 30 -12.99 -4.04 -1.01
CA PHE A 30 -14.30 -4.14 -1.67
C PHE A 30 -14.62 -2.89 -2.51
N LEU A 31 -14.37 -1.69 -1.97
CA LEU A 31 -14.58 -0.44 -2.70
C LEU A 31 -13.66 -0.34 -3.92
N SER A 32 -12.43 -0.83 -3.85
CA SER A 32 -11.47 -0.80 -4.96
C SER A 32 -11.93 -1.63 -6.16
N MET A 33 -12.75 -2.67 -5.97
CA MET A 33 -13.29 -3.47 -7.08
C MET A 33 -14.20 -2.66 -8.00
N THR A 34 -14.78 -1.55 -7.51
CA THR A 34 -15.54 -0.62 -8.34
C THR A 34 -14.67 0.17 -9.33
N LEU A 35 -13.33 0.16 -9.18
CA LEU A 35 -12.42 0.75 -10.17
C LEU A 35 -12.50 0.02 -11.51
N MET A 36 -12.70 -1.30 -11.48
CA MET A 36 -12.69 -2.16 -12.67
C MET A 36 -13.86 -1.89 -13.62
N SER A 37 -14.97 -1.36 -13.09
CA SER A 37 -16.17 -1.07 -13.90
C SER A 37 -16.12 0.31 -14.53
N VAL A 38 -15.24 1.20 -14.06
CA VAL A 38 -15.08 2.54 -14.60
C VAL A 38 -13.97 2.48 -15.66
N GLY A 39 -14.22 3.08 -16.83
CA GLY A 39 -13.20 3.24 -17.86
C GLY A 39 -11.97 4.06 -17.37
N PRO A 40 -11.02 4.38 -18.26
CA PRO A 40 -9.83 5.14 -17.87
C PRO A 40 -10.24 6.46 -17.21
N CYS A 41 -9.75 6.68 -15.99
CA CYS A 41 -10.15 7.81 -15.17
C CYS A 41 -8.99 8.80 -15.05
N CYS A 42 -9.27 10.08 -15.27
CA CYS A 42 -8.33 11.17 -15.05
C CYS A 42 -8.83 12.02 -13.87
N GLU A 43 -8.03 12.12 -12.82
CA GLU A 43 -8.29 12.94 -11.63
C GLU A 43 -7.24 14.06 -11.50
N LEU A 44 -7.62 15.12 -10.78
CA LEU A 44 -6.76 16.23 -10.37
C LEU A 44 -5.92 16.83 -11.54
N SER A 45 -6.59 17.35 -12.56
CA SER A 45 -5.96 17.95 -13.74
C SER A 45 -4.96 17.03 -14.49
N GLY A 46 -5.15 15.71 -14.40
CA GLY A 46 -4.35 14.73 -15.14
C GLY A 46 -3.08 14.27 -14.43
N THR A 47 -2.86 14.66 -13.17
CA THR A 47 -1.74 14.13 -12.38
C THR A 47 -1.97 12.67 -12.01
N PHE A 48 -3.22 12.31 -11.71
CA PHE A 48 -3.63 10.94 -11.45
C PHE A 48 -4.42 10.42 -12.64
N ASN A 49 -3.80 9.57 -13.45
CA ASN A 49 -4.47 8.92 -14.56
C ASN A 49 -4.36 7.41 -14.39
N LEU A 50 -5.50 6.73 -14.43
CA LEU A 50 -5.57 5.28 -14.34
C LEU A 50 -5.98 4.69 -15.68
N ASP A 51 -5.04 3.98 -16.30
CA ASP A 51 -5.30 3.03 -17.38
C ASP A 51 -5.78 1.70 -16.80
N LEU A 52 -6.34 0.81 -17.64
CA LEU A 52 -6.78 -0.53 -17.23
C LEU A 52 -5.71 -1.31 -16.46
N VAL A 53 -4.44 -1.19 -16.87
CA VAL A 53 -3.31 -1.83 -16.19
C VAL A 53 -3.07 -1.22 -14.81
N GLY A 54 -3.09 0.11 -14.71
CA GLY A 54 -2.95 0.82 -13.44
C GLY A 54 -4.06 0.46 -12.46
N GLN A 55 -5.31 0.40 -12.95
CA GLN A 55 -6.45 -0.03 -12.13
C GLN A 55 -6.22 -1.43 -11.54
N LEU A 56 -5.77 -2.39 -12.36
CA LEU A 56 -5.54 -3.77 -11.92
C LEU A 56 -4.46 -3.84 -10.83
N LEU A 57 -3.37 -3.08 -11.02
CA LEU A 57 -2.27 -3.01 -10.05
C LEU A 57 -2.69 -2.34 -8.74
N VAL A 58 -3.54 -1.31 -8.79
CA VAL A 58 -4.10 -0.67 -7.59
C VAL A 58 -4.94 -1.66 -6.78
N VAL A 59 -5.87 -2.38 -7.43
CA VAL A 59 -6.70 -3.39 -6.72
C VAL A 59 -5.83 -4.49 -6.13
N LEU A 60 -4.83 -4.97 -6.88
CA LEU A 60 -3.90 -5.98 -6.38
C LEU A 60 -3.10 -5.48 -5.17
N SER A 61 -2.61 -4.24 -5.19
CA SER A 61 -1.82 -3.68 -4.10
C SER A 61 -2.60 -3.62 -2.77
N ILE A 62 -3.88 -3.23 -2.84
CA ILE A 62 -4.77 -3.21 -1.68
C ILE A 62 -5.01 -4.64 -1.18
N PHE A 63 -5.24 -5.59 -2.08
CA PHE A 63 -5.45 -6.99 -1.71
C PHE A 63 -4.21 -7.61 -1.04
N ILE A 64 -3.00 -7.34 -1.55
CA ILE A 64 -1.75 -7.82 -0.93
C ILE A 64 -1.56 -7.18 0.45
N SER A 65 -1.84 -5.89 0.61
CA SER A 65 -1.75 -5.25 1.93
C SER A 65 -2.70 -5.89 2.96
N PHE A 66 -3.90 -6.27 2.55
CA PHE A 66 -4.84 -7.01 3.39
C PHE A 66 -4.29 -8.38 3.81
N LEU A 67 -3.71 -9.14 2.87
CA LEU A 67 -3.11 -10.44 3.16
C LEU A 67 -1.89 -10.32 4.10
N MET A 68 -1.05 -9.30 3.92
CA MET A 68 0.09 -9.03 4.79
C MET A 68 -0.35 -8.69 6.22
N LEU A 69 -1.46 -7.98 6.40
CA LEU A 69 -1.98 -7.75 7.75
C LEU A 69 -2.58 -9.03 8.36
N MET A 70 -3.30 -9.86 7.59
CA MET A 70 -3.87 -11.12 8.10
C MET A 70 -2.79 -12.07 8.62
N SER A 71 -1.63 -12.12 7.97
CA SER A 71 -0.50 -12.96 8.42
C SER A 71 0.21 -12.39 9.65
N SER A 72 0.07 -11.09 9.91
CA SER A 72 0.79 -10.38 10.98
C SER A 72 0.24 -10.56 12.39
N CYS A 73 -0.93 -11.23 12.55
CA CYS A 73 -1.64 -11.39 13.82
C CYS A 73 -0.82 -12.04 14.95
N SER A 74 0.31 -12.70 14.65
CA SER A 74 1.18 -13.37 15.63
C SER A 74 2.51 -12.66 15.92
N VAL A 75 2.75 -11.45 15.38
CA VAL A 75 4.06 -10.78 15.40
C VAL A 75 4.23 -9.77 16.56
N ASN A 76 5.25 -9.92 17.40
CA ASN A 76 5.55 -8.93 18.45
C ASN A 76 5.85 -7.52 17.88
N GLY A 77 5.27 -6.45 18.45
CA GLY A 77 5.47 -5.07 17.95
C GLY A 77 4.48 -4.64 16.87
N PHE A 78 3.22 -5.05 17.03
CA PHE A 78 2.14 -4.94 16.05
C PHE A 78 1.86 -3.53 15.52
N ILE A 79 1.87 -2.50 16.37
CA ILE A 79 1.47 -1.14 15.96
C ILE A 79 2.43 -0.59 14.90
N SER A 80 3.74 -0.76 15.11
CA SER A 80 4.75 -0.35 14.14
C SER A 80 4.69 -1.19 12.86
N PHE A 81 4.49 -2.50 12.97
CA PHE A 81 4.39 -3.39 11.80
C PHE A 81 3.18 -3.04 10.92
N ASN A 82 2.02 -2.83 11.56
CA ASN A 82 0.79 -2.41 10.90
C ASN A 82 0.96 -1.07 10.17
N SER A 83 1.55 -0.06 10.85
CA SER A 83 1.78 1.24 10.24
C SER A 83 2.70 1.17 9.01
N LEU A 84 3.74 0.34 9.04
CA LEU A 84 4.65 0.17 7.91
C LEU A 84 3.95 -0.49 6.71
N ILE A 85 3.11 -1.50 6.95
CA ILE A 85 2.32 -2.13 5.89
C ILE A 85 1.34 -1.15 5.26
N LEU A 86 0.65 -0.35 6.08
CA LEU A 86 -0.30 0.65 5.57
C LEU A 86 0.42 1.75 4.79
N ILE A 87 1.61 2.19 5.23
CA ILE A 87 2.45 3.13 4.48
C ILE A 87 2.85 2.54 3.12
N ILE A 88 3.28 1.27 3.07
CA ILE A 88 3.60 0.58 1.80
C ILE A 88 2.37 0.57 0.88
N GLY A 89 1.19 0.27 1.42
CA GLY A 89 -0.06 0.29 0.66
C GLY A 89 -0.36 1.65 0.05
N VAL A 90 -0.23 2.74 0.83
CA VAL A 90 -0.42 4.11 0.33
C VAL A 90 0.57 4.44 -0.79
N LEU A 91 1.86 4.13 -0.59
CA LEU A 91 2.90 4.43 -1.57
C LEU A 91 2.70 3.67 -2.89
N LEU A 92 2.28 2.41 -2.83
CA LEU A 92 2.01 1.60 -4.03
C LEU A 92 0.78 2.11 -4.80
N VAL A 93 -0.30 2.45 -4.11
CA VAL A 93 -1.48 3.05 -4.77
C VAL A 93 -1.11 4.39 -5.40
N GLY A 94 -0.26 5.18 -4.75
CA GLY A 94 0.33 6.40 -5.33
C GLY A 94 1.14 6.12 -6.59
N ALA A 95 2.07 5.16 -6.55
CA ALA A 95 2.92 4.82 -7.69
C ALA A 95 2.10 4.44 -8.94
N PHE A 96 1.14 3.52 -8.80
CA PHE A 96 0.38 3.02 -9.95
C PHE A 96 -0.73 3.96 -10.45
N SER A 97 -1.00 5.07 -9.75
CA SER A 97 -2.04 6.03 -10.15
C SER A 97 -1.52 7.29 -10.83
N VAL A 98 -0.20 7.54 -10.82
CA VAL A 98 0.37 8.78 -11.35
C VAL A 98 0.72 8.67 -12.83
N SER A 99 0.45 9.73 -13.59
CA SER A 99 0.70 9.81 -15.04
C SER A 99 2.16 10.07 -15.42
N SER A 100 2.91 10.80 -14.60
CA SER A 100 4.30 11.18 -14.91
C SER A 100 5.31 10.13 -14.43
N THR A 101 6.25 9.76 -15.30
CA THR A 101 7.34 8.81 -15.01
C THR A 101 8.22 9.25 -13.85
N PHE A 102 8.45 10.55 -13.70
CA PHE A 102 9.24 11.11 -12.60
C PHE A 102 8.58 10.85 -11.23
N LEU A 103 7.29 11.16 -11.08
CA LEU A 103 6.59 10.92 -9.81
C LEU A 103 6.43 9.41 -9.53
N PHE A 104 6.20 8.59 -10.57
CA PHE A 104 6.22 7.13 -10.41
C PHE A 104 7.55 6.66 -9.79
N TYR A 105 8.69 7.15 -10.30
CA TYR A 105 10.00 6.80 -9.77
C TYR A 105 10.16 7.22 -8.29
N VAL A 106 9.74 8.44 -7.93
CA VAL A 106 9.80 8.91 -6.55
C VAL A 106 8.98 8.03 -5.61
N PHE A 107 7.74 7.68 -5.98
CA PHE A 107 6.92 6.79 -5.16
C PHE A 107 7.52 5.39 -5.08
N PHE A 108 8.04 4.87 -6.18
CA PHE A 108 8.63 3.53 -6.22
C PHE A 108 9.86 3.41 -5.31
N GLU A 109 10.80 4.35 -5.39
CA GLU A 109 11.96 4.40 -4.48
C GLU A 109 11.55 4.58 -3.03
N SER A 110 10.51 5.39 -2.77
CA SER A 110 10.04 5.61 -1.40
C SER A 110 9.49 4.34 -0.74
N VAL A 111 9.02 3.34 -1.51
CA VAL A 111 8.56 2.04 -0.98
C VAL A 111 9.73 1.22 -0.42
N LEU A 112 10.96 1.41 -0.92
CA LEU A 112 12.12 0.65 -0.43
C LEU A 112 12.42 0.95 1.04
N PHE A 113 12.21 2.18 1.49
CA PHE A 113 12.47 2.54 2.88
C PHE A 113 11.61 1.76 3.90
N PRO A 114 10.27 1.75 3.84
CA PRO A 114 9.45 0.98 4.76
C PRO A 114 9.62 -0.54 4.60
N THR A 115 9.92 -1.05 3.40
CA THR A 115 10.20 -2.50 3.23
C THR A 115 11.52 -2.90 3.89
N LEU A 116 12.56 -2.08 3.78
CA LEU A 116 13.83 -2.27 4.48
C LEU A 116 13.63 -2.30 6.00
N LEU A 117 12.81 -1.40 6.55
CA LEU A 117 12.47 -1.39 7.97
C LEU A 117 11.74 -2.67 8.41
N LEU A 118 10.85 -3.21 7.58
CA LEU A 118 10.18 -4.48 7.87
C LEU A 118 11.16 -5.66 7.93
N ILE A 119 12.07 -5.75 6.96
CA ILE A 119 13.06 -6.85 6.86
C ILE A 119 14.02 -6.81 8.06
N LEU A 120 14.55 -5.63 8.40
CA LEU A 120 15.45 -5.47 9.53
C LEU A 120 14.76 -5.69 10.88
N GLY A 121 13.56 -5.12 11.04
CA GLY A 121 12.83 -5.14 12.31
C GLY A 121 12.32 -6.51 12.71
N TRP A 122 11.77 -7.28 11.76
CA TRP A 122 11.05 -8.52 12.05
C TRP A 122 11.60 -9.78 11.37
N GLY A 123 12.66 -9.69 10.56
CA GLY A 123 13.35 -10.86 10.03
C GLY A 123 14.09 -11.64 11.13
N TYR A 124 13.91 -12.95 11.23
CA TYR A 124 14.54 -13.75 12.30
C TYR A 124 15.98 -14.20 11.95
N GLN A 125 16.28 -14.41 10.67
CA GLN A 125 17.54 -15.00 10.22
C GLN A 125 18.69 -13.98 10.14
N PRO A 126 19.96 -14.38 10.42
CA PRO A 126 21.12 -13.49 10.32
C PRO A 126 21.40 -13.02 8.89
N GLU A 127 20.97 -13.78 7.88
CA GLU A 127 21.09 -13.45 6.44
C GLU A 127 20.32 -12.17 6.05
N ARG A 128 19.41 -11.67 6.89
CA ARG A 128 18.62 -10.44 6.64
C ARG A 128 19.47 -9.20 6.40
N LEU A 129 20.64 -9.09 7.04
CA LEU A 129 21.55 -7.95 6.83
C LEU A 129 22.21 -8.01 5.45
N GLN A 130 22.48 -9.23 4.96
CA GLN A 130 23.00 -9.41 3.60
C GLN A 130 21.91 -9.09 2.58
N ALA A 131 20.67 -9.53 2.81
CA ALA A 131 19.52 -9.25 1.94
C ALA A 131 19.13 -7.77 1.83
N VAL A 132 19.63 -6.90 2.71
CA VAL A 132 19.44 -5.45 2.64
C VAL A 132 20.52 -4.75 1.81
N LEU A 133 21.70 -5.35 1.71
CA LEU A 133 22.82 -4.81 0.92
C LEU A 133 22.70 -5.15 -0.57
N TYR A 134 21.88 -6.15 -0.90
CA TYR A 134 21.54 -6.56 -2.27
C TYR A 134 20.21 -5.93 -2.68
#